data_AF-A0A927T6T8-F1
#
_entry.id   AF-A0A927T6T8-F1
#
_cell.length_a   1.000
_cell.length_b   1.000
_cell.length_c   1.000
_cell.angle_alpha   90.00
_cell.angle_beta   90.00
_cell.angle_gamma   90.00
#
_symmetry.space_group_name_H-M   'P 1'
#
loop_
_entity.id
_entity.type
_entity.pdbx_description
1 polymer ?
#
loop_
_entity_poly.entity_id
_entity_poly.type
_entity_poly.pdbx_seq_one_letter_code
_entity_poly.pdbx_strand_id
1 'polypeptide(L)'
;MIRMNKLPAGTFNHLRLNETEVDYEPGCPEIIEISDNAELEFDKEGDKQILINVPDNRNITVSMAYDFDGTLNARTDIEIGAGGSLRLIQANVSQTHGRLINRVAGKVGNSAGFETIQLFPDSGDIYSDLTVDLVGHESSADIRCAYFTGGQRHLDTNYVVNHFGRMSESRILASGALADKAYKTFRGTIDFKTGSSGSKGDEREKVILLDEDVVNRSIPLILCTEEDVEGAHGAAIGSLDEEIMFYIKSRGISPEEAKRLVIFGMFESLLMQAGNESLGNRVQKCLQKIRM
;
A
#
# COMPACT_ATOMS: atom_id res chain seq x y z
N MET A 1 7.64 6.36 -20.86
CA MET A 1 8.16 6.07 -19.50
C MET A 1 7.44 6.93 -18.46
N ILE A 2 6.96 6.31 -17.38
CA ILE A 2 6.41 6.99 -16.19
C ILE A 2 7.51 7.08 -15.13
N ARG A 3 7.63 8.23 -14.47
CA ARG A 3 8.39 8.37 -13.21
C ARG A 3 7.41 8.44 -12.04
N MET A 4 7.60 7.56 -11.06
CA MET A 4 6.76 7.47 -9.87
C MET A 4 7.57 6.99 -8.66
N ASN A 5 6.91 6.78 -7.52
CA ASN A 5 7.55 6.33 -6.28
C ASN A 5 8.71 7.24 -5.87
N LYS A 6 8.49 8.54 -6.05
CA LYS A 6 9.52 9.56 -5.87
C LYS A 6 9.57 9.96 -4.40
N LEU A 7 10.76 9.88 -3.81
CA LEU A 7 11.03 10.39 -2.49
C LEU A 7 10.92 11.93 -2.47
N PRO A 8 10.30 12.52 -1.42
CA PRO A 8 10.27 13.97 -1.26
C PRO A 8 11.66 14.61 -1.15
N ALA A 9 12.64 13.85 -0.65
CA ALA A 9 14.04 14.26 -0.56
C ALA A 9 14.96 13.28 -1.30
N GLY A 10 15.90 13.81 -2.10
CA GLY A 10 16.82 13.01 -2.91
C GLY A 10 18.02 12.45 -2.13
N THR A 11 17.78 11.62 -1.12
CA THR A 11 18.79 11.12 -0.17
C THR A 11 19.53 9.85 -0.62
N PHE A 12 18.97 9.03 -1.51
CA PHE A 12 19.49 7.70 -1.84
C PHE A 12 20.00 7.56 -3.29
N ASN A 13 20.71 8.59 -3.78
CA ASN A 13 21.20 8.65 -5.18
C ASN A 13 22.12 7.47 -5.54
N HIS A 14 23.08 7.13 -4.68
CA HIS A 14 24.03 6.05 -4.94
C HIS A 14 23.39 4.66 -5.00
N LEU A 15 22.26 4.48 -4.31
CA LEU A 15 21.48 3.24 -4.33
C LEU A 15 20.43 3.21 -5.45
N ARG A 16 20.22 4.35 -6.14
CA ARG A 16 19.18 4.53 -7.17
C ARG A 16 17.77 4.23 -6.65
N LEU A 17 17.45 4.72 -5.44
CA LEU A 17 16.18 4.47 -4.77
C LEU A 17 15.29 5.72 -4.65
N ASN A 18 15.66 6.85 -5.27
CA ASN A 18 14.92 8.10 -5.13
C ASN A 18 13.62 8.16 -5.92
N GLU A 19 13.51 7.39 -7.00
CA GLU A 19 12.32 7.27 -7.84
C GLU A 19 12.42 5.97 -8.63
N THR A 20 11.31 5.59 -9.24
CA THR A 20 11.22 4.40 -10.10
C THR A 20 10.76 4.83 -11.49
N GLU A 21 11.49 4.36 -12.50
CA GLU A 21 11.12 4.52 -13.91
C GLU A 21 10.40 3.26 -14.37
N VAL A 22 9.16 3.41 -14.81
CA VAL A 22 8.36 2.34 -15.39
C VAL A 22 8.26 2.54 -16.89
N ASP A 23 8.67 1.54 -17.66
CA ASP A 23 8.56 1.57 -19.11
C ASP A 23 7.12 1.34 -19.55
N TYR A 24 6.39 2.44 -19.61
CA TYR A 24 5.00 2.55 -20.05
C TYR A 24 4.75 3.95 -20.60
N GLU A 25 3.96 4.05 -21.67
CA GLU A 25 3.49 5.31 -22.25
C GLU A 25 1.98 5.45 -22.00
N PRO A 26 1.55 6.37 -21.13
CA PRO A 26 0.13 6.55 -20.84
C PRO A 26 -0.68 6.96 -22.07
N GLY A 27 -1.82 6.31 -22.28
CA GLY A 27 -2.85 6.72 -23.22
C GLY A 27 -3.84 7.72 -22.63
N CYS A 28 -5.01 7.84 -23.28
CA CYS A 28 -6.13 8.62 -22.76
C CYS A 28 -6.89 7.78 -21.72
N PRO A 29 -7.02 8.24 -20.46
CA PRO A 29 -7.67 7.46 -19.42
C PRO A 29 -9.19 7.43 -19.58
N GLU A 30 -9.79 6.30 -19.22
CA GLU A 30 -11.22 6.26 -18.89
C GLU A 30 -11.44 6.93 -17.54
N ILE A 31 -12.34 7.92 -17.50
CA ILE A 31 -12.61 8.72 -16.31
C ILE A 31 -13.82 8.16 -15.57
N ILE A 32 -13.69 7.94 -14.27
CA ILE A 32 -14.72 7.44 -13.36
C ILE A 32 -14.85 8.42 -12.20
N GLU A 33 -16.05 8.97 -11.99
CA GLU A 33 -16.32 9.92 -10.90
C GLU A 33 -17.17 9.25 -9.81
N ILE A 34 -16.74 9.37 -8.57
CA ILE A 34 -17.36 8.74 -7.39
C ILE A 34 -17.66 9.80 -6.34
N SER A 35 -18.91 9.81 -5.86
CA SER A 35 -19.40 10.71 -4.80
C SER A 35 -20.25 10.01 -3.74
N ASP A 36 -20.36 8.68 -3.81
CA ASP A 36 -20.99 7.82 -2.79
C ASP A 36 -20.26 6.46 -2.76
N ASN A 37 -20.72 5.55 -1.91
CA ASN A 37 -20.17 4.19 -1.80
C ASN A 37 -20.14 3.50 -3.17
N ALA A 38 -19.03 2.85 -3.49
CA ALA A 38 -18.85 2.20 -4.78
C ALA A 38 -17.98 0.94 -4.68
N GLU A 39 -18.29 -0.05 -5.51
CA GLU A 39 -17.41 -1.18 -5.77
C GLU A 39 -17.02 -1.15 -7.25
N LEU A 40 -15.72 -1.10 -7.51
CA LEU A 40 -15.15 -1.03 -8.86
C LEU A 40 -14.34 -2.29 -9.14
N GLU A 41 -14.46 -2.77 -10.37
CA GLU A 41 -13.70 -3.89 -10.90
C GLU A 41 -13.03 -3.47 -12.20
N PHE A 42 -11.71 -3.67 -12.27
CA PHE A 42 -10.89 -3.35 -13.41
C PHE A 42 -10.36 -4.64 -14.02
N ASP A 43 -11.04 -5.10 -15.07
CA ASP A 43 -10.81 -6.40 -15.73
C ASP A 43 -9.98 -6.30 -17.02
N LYS A 44 -9.53 -5.09 -17.39
CA LYS A 44 -8.84 -4.79 -18.64
C LYS A 44 -7.61 -3.92 -18.41
N GLU A 45 -6.62 -4.09 -19.29
CA GLU A 45 -5.49 -3.17 -19.41
C GLU A 45 -5.91 -1.76 -19.86
N GLY A 46 -4.96 -0.83 -19.72
CA GLY A 46 -5.09 0.55 -20.15
C GLY A 46 -5.06 1.54 -19.00
N ASP A 47 -5.44 2.78 -19.31
CA ASP A 47 -5.38 3.90 -18.38
C ASP A 47 -6.75 4.17 -17.75
N LYS A 48 -6.78 4.32 -16.42
CA LYS A 48 -7.96 4.67 -15.63
C LYS A 48 -7.67 5.90 -14.78
N GLN A 49 -8.61 6.84 -14.74
CA GLN A 49 -8.60 7.95 -13.80
C GLN A 49 -9.88 7.92 -12.96
N ILE A 50 -9.72 7.71 -11.67
CA ILE A 50 -10.79 7.66 -10.69
C ILE A 50 -10.73 8.97 -9.89
N LEU A 51 -11.83 9.70 -9.89
CA LEU A 51 -11.99 10.94 -9.14
C LEU A 51 -12.96 10.67 -8.00
N ILE A 52 -12.50 10.73 -6.75
CA ILE A 52 -13.34 10.50 -5.57
C ILE A 52 -13.50 11.84 -4.84
N ASN A 53 -14.74 12.33 -4.77
CA ASN A 53 -15.07 13.53 -4.02
C ASN A 53 -15.98 13.17 -2.85
N VAL A 54 -15.50 13.36 -1.62
CA VAL A 54 -16.27 13.15 -0.39
C VAL A 54 -16.75 14.50 0.13
N PRO A 55 -18.07 14.78 0.11
CA PRO A 55 -18.59 16.03 0.64
C PRO A 55 -18.37 16.16 2.16
N ASP A 56 -18.54 17.39 2.67
CA ASP A 56 -18.46 17.66 4.10
C ASP A 56 -19.37 16.73 4.92
N ASN A 57 -18.86 16.21 6.03
CA ASN A 57 -19.56 15.35 6.99
C ASN A 57 -20.17 14.07 6.36
N ARG A 58 -19.63 13.61 5.23
CA ARG A 58 -20.03 12.34 4.60
C ARG A 58 -18.97 11.27 4.81
N ASN A 59 -19.43 10.04 4.97
CA ASN A 59 -18.58 8.86 5.05
C ASN A 59 -18.83 8.02 3.81
N ILE A 60 -17.77 7.71 3.06
CA ILE A 60 -17.82 6.94 1.83
C ILE A 60 -16.84 5.77 1.93
N THR A 61 -17.25 4.60 1.46
CA THR A 61 -16.39 3.43 1.26
C THR A 61 -16.33 3.10 -0.22
N VAL A 62 -15.12 3.01 -0.76
CA VAL A 62 -14.87 2.59 -2.14
C VAL A 62 -13.97 1.36 -2.12
N SER A 63 -14.39 0.27 -2.76
CA SER A 63 -13.54 -0.88 -2.99
C SER A 63 -13.16 -1.03 -4.46
N MET A 64 -11.90 -1.37 -4.74
CA MET A 64 -11.36 -1.55 -6.07
C MET A 64 -10.69 -2.92 -6.18
N ALA A 65 -11.17 -3.74 -7.11
CA ALA A 65 -10.55 -5.00 -7.48
C ALA A 65 -9.82 -4.84 -8.82
N TYR A 66 -8.53 -5.16 -8.86
CA TYR A 66 -7.75 -5.20 -10.10
C TYR A 66 -7.60 -6.66 -10.55
N ASP A 67 -8.22 -7.02 -11.67
CA ASP A 67 -8.25 -8.40 -12.21
C ASP A 67 -8.03 -8.40 -13.73
N PHE A 68 -6.91 -7.83 -14.14
CA PHE A 68 -6.58 -7.55 -15.53
C PHE A 68 -5.48 -8.49 -16.03
N ASP A 69 -5.34 -8.59 -17.36
CA ASP A 69 -4.16 -9.11 -18.04
C ASP A 69 -3.48 -7.97 -18.81
N GLY A 70 -2.15 -8.00 -18.93
CA GLY A 70 -1.37 -6.89 -19.51
C GLY A 70 -1.00 -5.81 -18.50
N THR A 71 -1.11 -4.53 -18.85
CA THR A 71 -0.73 -3.40 -17.96
C THR A 71 -1.91 -2.50 -17.62
N LEU A 72 -2.20 -2.32 -16.34
CA LEU A 72 -3.20 -1.36 -15.85
C LEU A 72 -2.50 -0.16 -15.20
N ASN A 73 -2.76 1.03 -15.72
CA ASN A 73 -2.35 2.30 -15.12
C ASN A 73 -3.56 2.98 -14.47
N ALA A 74 -3.71 2.80 -13.17
CA ALA A 74 -4.80 3.37 -12.38
C ALA A 74 -4.31 4.60 -11.60
N ARG A 75 -4.96 5.74 -11.83
CA ARG A 75 -4.77 6.96 -11.06
C ARG A 75 -6.03 7.27 -10.28
N THR A 76 -5.93 7.42 -8.96
CA THR A 76 -7.03 7.81 -8.08
C THR A 76 -6.70 9.18 -7.47
N ASP A 77 -7.48 10.21 -7.80
CA ASP A 77 -7.39 11.53 -7.20
C ASP A 77 -8.57 11.71 -6.22
N ILE A 78 -8.27 12.11 -4.99
CA ILE A 78 -9.22 12.12 -3.86
C ILE A 78 -9.28 13.51 -3.24
N GLU A 79 -10.48 14.01 -3.02
CA GLU A 79 -10.75 15.20 -2.19
C GLU A 79 -11.76 14.84 -1.10
N ILE A 80 -11.41 15.15 0.16
CA ILE A 80 -12.26 14.90 1.33
C ILE A 80 -12.58 16.22 2.02
N GLY A 81 -13.87 16.58 2.01
CA GLY A 81 -14.42 17.75 2.69
C GLY A 81 -14.32 17.68 4.22
N ALA A 82 -14.63 18.79 4.88
CA ALA A 82 -14.50 18.92 6.32
C ALA A 82 -15.43 17.92 7.06
N GLY A 83 -14.90 17.25 8.09
CA GLY A 83 -15.64 16.22 8.83
C GLY A 83 -15.98 14.96 8.02
N GLY A 84 -15.54 14.87 6.76
CA GLY A 84 -15.78 13.72 5.90
C GLY A 84 -14.81 12.58 6.18
N SER A 85 -15.16 11.36 5.78
CA SER A 85 -14.23 10.23 5.79
C SER A 85 -14.34 9.38 4.52
N LEU A 86 -13.18 8.95 4.02
CA LEU A 86 -13.07 7.97 2.95
C LEU A 86 -12.40 6.71 3.48
N ARG A 87 -13.01 5.58 3.21
CA ARG A 87 -12.40 4.25 3.33
C ARG A 87 -12.17 3.67 1.94
N LEU A 88 -10.91 3.57 1.53
CA LEU A 88 -10.51 3.03 0.24
C LEU A 88 -9.92 1.62 0.41
N ILE A 89 -10.52 0.61 -0.21
CA ILE A 89 -10.02 -0.76 -0.16
C ILE A 89 -9.55 -1.14 -1.56
N GLN A 90 -8.27 -1.45 -1.74
CA GLN A 90 -7.71 -1.81 -3.05
C GLN A 90 -7.11 -3.20 -2.96
N ALA A 91 -7.47 -4.10 -3.88
CA ALA A 91 -6.84 -5.41 -3.96
C ALA A 91 -6.44 -5.75 -5.39
N ASN A 92 -5.19 -6.16 -5.58
CA ASN A 92 -4.74 -6.77 -6.82
C ASN A 92 -5.06 -8.27 -6.78
N VAL A 93 -6.13 -8.67 -7.46
CA VAL A 93 -6.66 -10.04 -7.47
C VAL A 93 -6.48 -10.71 -8.83
N SER A 94 -5.70 -10.09 -9.72
CA SER A 94 -5.29 -10.68 -10.98
C SER A 94 -4.56 -12.00 -10.74
N GLN A 95 -4.78 -12.96 -11.63
CA GLN A 95 -4.11 -14.26 -11.63
C GLN A 95 -3.07 -14.37 -12.76
N THR A 96 -2.85 -13.28 -13.49
CA THR A 96 -1.87 -13.20 -14.56
C THR A 96 -0.61 -12.49 -14.07
N HIS A 97 0.43 -12.48 -14.91
CA HIS A 97 1.67 -11.75 -14.63
C HIS A 97 1.59 -10.30 -15.16
N GLY A 98 0.44 -9.65 -14.97
CA GLY A 98 0.21 -8.28 -15.41
C GLY A 98 1.02 -7.26 -14.61
N ARG A 99 1.12 -6.04 -15.14
CA ARG A 99 1.78 -4.91 -14.45
C ARG A 99 0.74 -3.95 -13.91
N LEU A 100 0.73 -3.71 -12.61
CA LEU A 100 -0.09 -2.68 -11.97
C LEU A 100 0.75 -1.42 -11.74
N ILE A 101 0.30 -0.30 -12.29
CA ILE A 101 0.80 1.04 -12.01
C ILE A 101 -0.32 1.77 -11.28
N ASN A 102 -0.25 1.80 -9.96
CA ASN A 102 -1.26 2.41 -9.09
C ASN A 102 -0.73 3.73 -8.52
N ARG A 103 -1.48 4.82 -8.71
CA ARG A 103 -1.18 6.12 -8.13
C ARG A 103 -2.39 6.65 -7.39
N VAL A 104 -2.24 6.92 -6.11
CA VAL A 104 -3.29 7.48 -5.26
C VAL A 104 -2.82 8.82 -4.71
N ALA A 105 -3.58 9.88 -4.93
CA ALA A 105 -3.30 11.21 -4.40
C ALA A 105 -4.54 11.72 -3.67
N GLY A 106 -4.42 12.11 -2.41
CA GLY A 106 -5.55 12.59 -1.61
C GLY A 106 -5.29 13.89 -0.88
N LYS A 107 -6.33 14.73 -0.76
CA LYS A 107 -6.35 15.93 0.10
C LYS A 107 -7.44 15.80 1.16
N VAL A 108 -7.06 16.00 2.42
CA VAL A 108 -7.93 15.76 3.58
C VAL A 108 -8.21 17.07 4.33
N GLY A 109 -9.48 17.48 4.34
CA GLY A 109 -9.95 18.71 4.99
C GLY A 109 -9.97 18.68 6.52
N ASN A 110 -10.50 19.72 7.14
CA ASN A 110 -10.55 19.86 8.61
C ASN A 110 -11.35 18.74 9.26
N SER A 111 -10.81 18.14 10.32
CA SER A 111 -11.42 17.05 11.08
C SER A 111 -11.89 15.89 10.20
N ALA A 112 -11.24 15.68 9.06
CA ALA A 112 -11.57 14.65 8.08
C ALA A 112 -10.57 13.49 8.13
N GLY A 113 -10.96 12.33 7.62
CA GLY A 113 -10.16 11.10 7.71
C GLY A 113 -10.04 10.35 6.39
N PHE A 114 -8.85 9.85 6.11
CA PHE A 114 -8.59 8.93 5.01
C PHE A 114 -8.08 7.59 5.56
N GLU A 115 -8.82 6.51 5.33
CA GLU A 115 -8.37 5.15 5.61
C GLU A 115 -8.15 4.41 4.29
N THR A 116 -7.05 3.67 4.16
CA THR A 116 -6.87 2.75 3.05
C THR A 116 -6.34 1.39 3.50
N ILE A 117 -6.82 0.35 2.83
CA ILE A 117 -6.30 -1.02 2.92
C ILE A 117 -5.90 -1.44 1.51
N GLN A 118 -4.61 -1.63 1.29
CA GLN A 118 -4.05 -2.18 0.06
C GLN A 118 -3.64 -3.63 0.25
N LEU A 119 -4.13 -4.50 -0.62
CA LEU A 119 -3.91 -5.94 -0.60
C LEU A 119 -3.24 -6.35 -1.90
N PHE A 120 -1.99 -6.80 -1.82
CA PHE A 120 -1.21 -7.27 -2.97
C PHE A 120 -0.88 -8.76 -2.83
N PRO A 121 -1.89 -9.66 -2.96
CA PRO A 121 -1.69 -11.10 -2.96
C PRO A 121 -1.13 -11.56 -4.31
N ASP A 122 0.20 -11.64 -4.40
CA ASP A 122 0.95 -12.29 -5.47
C ASP A 122 0.43 -12.17 -6.92
N SER A 123 0.63 -11.03 -7.59
CA SER A 123 0.40 -10.96 -9.04
C SER A 123 1.22 -9.90 -9.75
N GLY A 124 2.10 -10.42 -10.62
CA GLY A 124 2.92 -9.64 -11.54
C GLY A 124 3.79 -8.57 -10.89
N ASP A 125 4.10 -7.53 -11.65
CA ASP A 125 4.90 -6.39 -11.17
C ASP A 125 3.98 -5.28 -10.69
N ILE A 126 4.19 -4.81 -9.46
CA ILE A 126 3.35 -3.80 -8.83
C ILE A 126 4.19 -2.57 -8.50
N TYR A 127 3.76 -1.43 -9.01
CA TYR A 127 4.28 -0.11 -8.70
C TYR A 127 3.13 0.69 -8.07
N SER A 128 3.21 1.01 -6.78
CA SER A 128 2.15 1.72 -6.06
C SER A 128 2.67 2.97 -5.35
N ASP A 129 2.26 4.13 -5.84
CA ASP A 129 2.52 5.43 -5.21
C ASP A 129 1.25 5.89 -4.49
N LEU A 130 1.36 6.29 -3.23
CA LEU A 130 0.28 6.88 -2.46
C LEU A 130 0.79 8.12 -1.75
N THR A 131 0.19 9.27 -2.06
CA THR A 131 0.48 10.55 -1.42
C THR A 131 -0.79 11.12 -0.80
N VAL A 132 -0.76 11.46 0.48
CA VAL A 132 -1.88 12.09 1.20
C VAL A 132 -1.43 13.40 1.81
N ASP A 133 -2.13 14.47 1.44
CA ASP A 133 -1.95 15.80 2.00
C ASP A 133 -3.01 16.03 3.09
N LEU A 134 -2.56 15.99 4.33
CA LEU A 134 -3.34 16.35 5.52
C LEU A 134 -3.36 17.88 5.65
N VAL A 135 -4.25 18.52 4.88
CA VAL A 135 -4.33 19.99 4.77
C VAL A 135 -5.13 20.63 5.90
N GLY A 136 -6.08 19.90 6.48
CA GLY A 136 -6.96 20.42 7.52
C GLY A 136 -6.42 20.27 8.95
N HIS A 137 -6.88 21.14 9.84
CA HIS A 137 -6.74 20.95 11.28
C HIS A 137 -7.40 19.65 11.73
N GLU A 138 -6.75 18.85 12.58
CA GLU A 138 -7.26 17.55 13.04
C GLU A 138 -7.59 16.56 11.90
N SER A 139 -6.94 16.71 10.75
CA SER A 139 -7.06 15.73 9.65
C SER A 139 -6.25 14.46 9.97
N SER A 140 -6.71 13.31 9.46
CA SER A 140 -6.08 12.03 9.73
C SER A 140 -5.90 11.13 8.50
N ALA A 141 -4.85 10.31 8.52
CA ALA A 141 -4.61 9.26 7.54
C ALA A 141 -4.22 7.94 8.20
N ASP A 142 -4.86 6.85 7.80
CA ASP A 142 -4.54 5.49 8.26
C ASP A 142 -4.35 4.56 7.05
N ILE A 143 -3.10 4.25 6.75
CA ILE A 143 -2.68 3.49 5.57
C ILE A 143 -2.22 2.11 6.01
N ARG A 144 -2.89 1.06 5.52
CA ARG A 144 -2.53 -0.33 5.79
C ARG A 144 -2.24 -1.07 4.50
N CYS A 145 -1.17 -1.85 4.48
CA CYS A 145 -0.78 -2.66 3.34
C CYS A 145 -0.42 -4.08 3.78
N ALA A 146 -1.01 -5.07 3.11
CA ALA A 146 -0.52 -6.44 3.14
C ALA A 146 -0.05 -6.86 1.75
N TYR A 147 1.14 -7.45 1.68
CA TYR A 147 1.73 -7.90 0.43
C TYR A 147 2.40 -9.26 0.54
N PHE A 148 2.43 -9.97 -0.59
CA PHE A 148 3.33 -11.09 -0.82
C PHE A 148 3.96 -10.92 -2.19
N THR A 149 5.24 -11.26 -2.30
CA THR A 149 5.95 -11.27 -3.59
C THR A 149 6.85 -12.49 -3.65
N GLY A 150 6.61 -13.35 -4.65
CA GLY A 150 7.44 -14.51 -4.98
C GLY A 150 7.99 -14.47 -6.41
N GLY A 151 8.66 -15.55 -6.82
CA GLY A 151 9.28 -15.69 -8.13
C GLY A 151 10.41 -14.69 -8.39
N GLN A 152 10.37 -13.98 -9.51
CA GLN A 152 11.31 -12.90 -9.88
C GLN A 152 10.57 -11.57 -10.07
N ARG A 153 9.51 -11.35 -9.29
CA ARG A 153 8.60 -10.21 -9.45
C ARG A 153 9.07 -8.99 -8.66
N HIS A 154 8.58 -7.83 -9.08
CA HIS A 154 8.85 -6.55 -8.45
C HIS A 154 7.63 -6.03 -7.67
N LEU A 155 7.85 -5.66 -6.41
CA LEU A 155 6.92 -4.83 -5.63
C LEU A 155 7.64 -3.54 -5.24
N ASP A 156 7.20 -2.43 -5.79
CA ASP A 156 7.77 -1.12 -5.53
C ASP A 156 6.67 -0.18 -5.03
N THR A 157 6.74 0.17 -3.74
CA THR A 157 5.73 0.98 -3.07
C THR A 157 6.34 2.23 -2.46
N ASN A 158 5.58 3.33 -2.51
CA ASN A 158 5.95 4.61 -1.94
C ASN A 158 4.74 5.26 -1.29
N TYR A 159 4.77 5.39 0.03
CA TYR A 159 3.72 6.05 0.82
C TYR A 159 4.27 7.33 1.42
N VAL A 160 3.59 8.44 1.15
CA VAL A 160 3.96 9.77 1.63
C VAL A 160 2.73 10.39 2.30
N VAL A 161 2.88 10.79 3.56
CA VAL A 161 1.89 11.60 4.26
C VAL A 161 2.48 12.95 4.59
N ASN A 162 1.95 14.00 3.96
CA ASN A 162 2.34 15.37 4.19
C ASN A 162 1.42 16.00 5.23
N HIS A 163 1.97 16.38 6.38
CA HIS A 163 1.25 17.09 7.43
C HIS A 163 1.38 18.60 7.19
N PHE A 164 0.32 19.23 6.70
CA PHE A 164 0.23 20.69 6.58
C PHE A 164 -0.62 21.31 7.70
N GLY A 165 -1.72 20.64 8.07
CA GLY A 165 -2.62 21.06 9.13
C GLY A 165 -2.10 20.78 10.53
N ARG A 166 -2.53 21.58 11.50
CA ARG A 166 -2.19 21.42 12.92
C ARG A 166 -2.91 20.23 13.54
N MET A 167 -2.27 19.56 14.49
CA MET A 167 -2.82 18.40 15.21
C MET A 167 -3.30 17.29 14.26
N SER A 168 -2.63 17.12 13.12
CA SER A 168 -2.95 16.05 12.19
C SER A 168 -2.27 14.75 12.60
N GLU A 169 -2.92 13.61 12.37
CA GLU A 169 -2.42 12.30 12.77
C GLU A 169 -2.25 11.37 11.57
N SER A 170 -1.14 10.65 11.51
CA SER A 170 -0.93 9.65 10.46
C SER A 170 -0.43 8.31 11.00
N ARG A 171 -0.84 7.25 10.33
CA ARG A 171 -0.32 5.91 10.53
C ARG A 171 -0.08 5.22 9.20
N ILE A 172 1.09 4.61 9.05
CA ILE A 172 1.45 3.75 7.93
C ILE A 172 1.84 2.38 8.50
N LEU A 173 1.07 1.35 8.18
CA LEU A 173 1.37 -0.04 8.57
C LEU A 173 1.52 -0.91 7.33
N ALA A 174 2.74 -1.38 7.07
CA ALA A 174 3.03 -2.34 6.01
C ALA A 174 3.43 -3.69 6.60
N SER A 175 2.89 -4.78 6.07
CA SER A 175 3.26 -6.13 6.49
C SER A 175 3.30 -7.05 5.28
N GLY A 176 4.34 -7.85 5.14
CA GLY A 176 4.36 -8.82 4.05
C GLY A 176 5.46 -9.85 4.11
N ALA A 177 5.38 -10.79 3.17
CA ALA A 177 6.34 -11.88 3.05
C ALA A 177 6.97 -11.91 1.65
N LEU A 178 8.24 -12.29 1.58
CA LEU A 178 9.01 -12.38 0.34
C LEU A 178 9.52 -13.82 0.18
N ALA A 179 9.40 -14.38 -1.02
CA ALA A 179 9.88 -15.72 -1.36
C ALA A 179 10.71 -15.71 -2.66
N ASP A 180 11.37 -16.83 -2.94
CA ASP A 180 12.19 -17.05 -4.13
C ASP A 180 13.25 -15.94 -4.34
N LYS A 181 13.16 -15.22 -5.47
CA LYS A 181 14.05 -14.14 -5.91
C LYS A 181 13.29 -12.83 -6.05
N ALA A 182 12.28 -12.62 -5.21
CA ALA A 182 11.46 -11.42 -5.23
C ALA A 182 12.28 -10.16 -4.95
N TYR A 183 11.91 -9.06 -5.62
CA TYR A 183 12.50 -7.75 -5.43
C TYR A 183 11.47 -6.79 -4.85
N LYS A 184 11.66 -6.38 -3.60
CA LYS A 184 10.79 -5.43 -2.92
C LYS A 184 11.51 -4.15 -2.56
N THR A 185 10.89 -3.01 -2.88
CA THR A 185 11.26 -1.70 -2.35
C THR A 185 10.05 -1.05 -1.71
N PHE A 186 10.13 -0.73 -0.42
CA PHE A 186 9.14 0.04 0.31
C PHE A 186 9.75 1.37 0.74
N ARG A 187 9.07 2.46 0.45
CA ARG A 187 9.39 3.81 0.92
C ARG A 187 8.21 4.32 1.75
N GLY A 188 8.47 4.64 3.01
CA GLY A 188 7.48 5.23 3.91
C GLY A 188 7.96 6.60 4.36
N THR A 189 7.22 7.66 4.07
CA THR A 189 7.59 9.03 4.42
C THR A 189 6.49 9.70 5.25
N ILE A 190 6.86 10.21 6.41
CA ILE A 190 6.08 11.17 7.19
C ILE A 190 6.78 12.53 7.04
N ASP A 191 6.08 13.52 6.49
CA ASP A 191 6.65 14.84 6.19
C ASP A 191 5.87 15.93 6.93
N PHE A 192 6.44 16.40 8.03
CA PHE A 192 5.90 17.49 8.84
C PHE A 192 6.32 18.84 8.26
N LYS A 193 5.34 19.56 7.72
CA LYS A 193 5.53 20.90 7.14
C LYS A 193 5.46 21.96 8.23
N THR A 194 6.21 23.05 8.06
CA THR A 194 6.06 24.25 8.89
C THR A 194 4.60 24.68 8.98
N GLY A 195 4.09 24.88 10.19
CA GLY A 195 2.68 25.17 10.48
C GLY A 195 1.86 23.97 10.97
N SER A 196 2.42 22.76 10.95
CA SER A 196 1.75 21.53 11.38
C SER A 196 1.88 21.22 12.88
N SER A 197 2.07 22.23 13.73
CA SER A 197 2.26 22.05 15.19
C SER A 197 1.19 21.16 15.83
N GLY A 198 1.65 20.29 16.75
CA GLY A 198 0.89 19.25 17.44
C GLY A 198 0.66 17.97 16.65
N SER A 199 1.18 17.87 15.42
CA SER A 199 0.93 16.70 14.56
C SER A 199 1.76 15.49 14.95
N LYS A 200 1.23 14.29 14.67
CA LYS A 200 1.84 13.01 15.02
C LYS A 200 1.83 12.04 13.85
N GLY A 201 2.86 11.19 13.76
CA GLY A 201 2.96 10.16 12.73
C GLY A 201 3.66 8.89 13.23
N ASP A 202 3.15 7.72 12.84
CA ASP A 202 3.72 6.40 13.16
C ASP A 202 3.82 5.54 11.89
N GLU A 203 5.03 5.21 11.47
CA GLU A 203 5.31 4.32 10.34
C GLU A 203 5.89 3.00 10.86
N ARG A 204 5.31 1.87 10.42
CA ARG A 204 5.84 0.55 10.73
C ARG A 204 5.78 -0.39 9.56
N GLU A 205 6.86 -1.11 9.37
CA GLU A 205 6.95 -2.21 8.43
C GLU A 205 7.37 -3.51 9.10
N LYS A 206 6.68 -4.62 8.78
CA LYS A 206 7.09 -5.98 9.15
C LYS A 206 7.29 -6.83 7.90
N VAL A 207 8.49 -7.37 7.73
CA VAL A 207 8.85 -8.21 6.59
C VAL A 207 9.30 -9.60 7.06
N ILE A 208 8.68 -10.65 6.50
CA ILE A 208 9.14 -12.02 6.68
C ILE A 208 9.84 -12.49 5.40
N LEU A 209 11.11 -12.87 5.52
CA LEU A 209 11.89 -13.45 4.43
C LEU A 209 11.70 -14.98 4.48
N LEU A 210 11.09 -15.55 3.45
CA LEU A 210 10.80 -16.98 3.36
C LEU A 210 11.92 -17.77 2.67
N ASP A 211 12.78 -17.10 1.91
CA ASP A 211 13.93 -17.65 1.19
C ASP A 211 15.12 -16.68 1.23
N GLU A 212 16.33 -17.19 0.96
CA GLU A 212 17.58 -16.44 1.08
C GLU A 212 17.85 -15.49 -0.10
N ASP A 213 17.33 -15.80 -1.29
CA ASP A 213 17.62 -15.07 -2.53
C ASP A 213 16.75 -13.79 -2.72
N VAL A 214 15.93 -13.44 -1.73
CA VAL A 214 15.05 -12.26 -1.79
C VAL A 214 15.82 -10.96 -1.63
N VAL A 215 15.39 -9.91 -2.32
CA VAL A 215 15.91 -8.56 -2.15
C VAL A 215 14.86 -7.70 -1.47
N ASN A 216 15.09 -7.38 -0.20
CA ASN A 216 14.27 -6.43 0.56
C ASN A 216 14.96 -5.07 0.69
N ARG A 217 14.27 -3.99 0.32
CA ARG A 217 14.68 -2.61 0.57
C ARG A 217 13.55 -1.89 1.30
N SER A 218 13.85 -1.38 2.49
CA SER A 218 12.90 -0.70 3.36
C SER A 218 13.48 0.67 3.71
N ILE A 219 12.80 1.74 3.32
CA ILE A 219 13.31 3.11 3.37
C ILE A 219 12.31 3.98 4.14
N PRO A 220 12.35 3.95 5.48
CA PRO A 220 11.58 4.87 6.29
C PRO A 220 12.23 6.26 6.30
N LEU A 221 11.41 7.30 6.23
CA LEU A 221 11.82 8.70 6.24
C LEU A 221 10.88 9.50 7.13
N ILE A 222 11.48 10.30 8.02
CA ILE A 222 10.78 11.36 8.72
C ILE A 222 11.45 12.67 8.34
N LEU A 223 10.68 13.58 7.76
CA LEU A 223 11.10 14.92 7.42
C LEU A 223 10.39 15.90 8.36
N CYS A 224 11.17 16.69 9.09
CA CYS A 224 10.64 17.64 10.07
C CYS A 224 11.09 19.06 9.71
N THR A 225 10.13 19.90 9.35
CA THR A 225 10.31 21.35 9.19
C THR A 225 9.48 22.16 10.20
N GLU A 226 8.85 21.47 11.16
CA GLU A 226 8.12 22.00 12.30
C GLU A 226 8.74 21.44 13.59
N GLU A 227 8.77 22.23 14.66
CA GLU A 227 9.43 21.85 15.92
C GLU A 227 8.50 21.05 16.84
N ASP A 228 7.23 21.43 16.91
CA ASP A 228 6.22 20.82 17.79
C ASP A 228 5.52 19.65 17.09
N VAL A 229 6.24 18.54 16.88
CA VAL A 229 5.71 17.31 16.24
C VAL A 229 6.29 16.04 16.86
N GLU A 230 5.57 14.94 16.76
CA GLU A 230 6.01 13.61 17.20
C GLU A 230 6.01 12.63 16.03
N GLY A 231 7.17 12.08 15.68
CA GLY A 231 7.31 11.08 14.62
C GLY A 231 7.94 9.80 15.15
N ALA A 232 7.35 8.65 14.82
CA ALA A 232 7.93 7.33 15.03
C ALA A 232 8.00 6.57 13.70
N HIS A 233 9.08 5.82 13.51
CA HIS A 233 9.21 4.91 12.38
C HIS A 233 9.90 3.61 12.84
N GLY A 234 9.64 2.48 12.17
CA GLY A 234 10.21 1.21 12.57
C GLY A 234 10.04 0.09 11.55
N ALA A 235 11.13 -0.55 11.17
CA ALA A 235 11.10 -1.71 10.28
C ALA A 235 11.63 -2.94 11.03
N ALA A 236 10.85 -4.02 11.03
CA ALA A 236 11.24 -5.33 11.53
C ALA A 236 11.36 -6.31 10.36
N ILE A 237 12.59 -6.75 10.07
CA ILE A 237 12.89 -7.68 8.98
C ILE A 237 13.49 -8.93 9.59
N GLY A 238 12.94 -10.10 9.27
CA GLY A 238 13.45 -11.37 9.78
C GLY A 238 13.01 -12.56 8.94
N SER A 239 13.74 -13.66 9.08
CA SER A 239 13.34 -14.95 8.54
C SER A 239 12.37 -15.67 9.49
N LEU A 240 11.78 -16.77 9.00
CA LEU A 240 11.05 -17.67 9.89
C LEU A 240 12.00 -18.33 10.88
N ASP A 241 11.61 -18.31 12.16
CA ASP A 241 12.35 -18.92 13.25
C ASP A 241 12.50 -20.43 13.01
N GLU A 242 13.74 -20.91 13.03
CA GLU A 242 14.09 -22.31 12.78
C GLU A 242 13.44 -23.27 13.79
N GLU A 243 13.30 -22.86 15.06
CA GLU A 243 12.63 -23.65 16.10
C GLU A 243 11.13 -23.76 15.83
N ILE A 244 10.50 -22.65 15.43
CA ILE A 244 9.09 -22.66 15.00
C ILE A 244 8.91 -23.56 13.79
N MET A 245 9.81 -23.47 12.80
CA MET A 245 9.77 -24.32 11.62
C MET A 245 9.99 -25.79 11.95
N PHE A 246 10.92 -26.12 12.85
CA PHE A 246 11.13 -27.47 13.35
C PHE A 246 9.87 -28.00 14.06
N TYR A 247 9.25 -27.18 14.91
CA TYR A 247 8.01 -27.53 15.60
C TYR A 247 6.87 -27.81 14.61
N ILE A 248 6.65 -26.94 13.62
CA ILE A 248 5.63 -27.13 12.58
C ILE A 248 5.89 -28.42 11.79
N LYS A 249 7.14 -28.68 11.38
CA LYS A 249 7.53 -29.93 10.71
C LYS A 249 7.27 -31.16 11.58
N SER A 250 7.52 -31.09 12.89
CA SER A 250 7.27 -32.20 13.83
C SER A 250 5.78 -32.59 13.92
N ARG A 251 4.87 -31.69 13.55
CA ARG A 251 3.43 -31.94 13.45
C ARG A 251 2.98 -32.49 12.09
N GLY A 252 3.92 -32.81 11.21
CA GLY A 252 3.66 -33.36 9.89
C GLY A 252 3.28 -32.31 8.83
N ILE A 253 3.39 -31.03 9.15
CA ILE A 253 3.12 -29.93 8.22
C ILE A 253 4.38 -29.69 7.38
N SER A 254 4.21 -29.65 6.06
CA SER A 254 5.34 -29.41 5.15
C SER A 254 5.90 -27.99 5.30
N PRO A 255 7.19 -27.74 4.97
CA PRO A 255 7.75 -26.39 4.95
C PRO A 255 6.96 -25.42 4.05
N GLU A 256 6.47 -25.91 2.91
CA GLU A 256 5.64 -25.15 1.96
C GLU A 256 4.30 -24.73 2.58
N GLU A 257 3.61 -25.65 3.26
CA GLU A 257 2.38 -25.33 3.99
C GLU A 257 2.63 -24.34 5.13
N ALA A 258 3.75 -24.47 5.84
CA ALA A 258 4.13 -23.53 6.89
C ALA A 258 4.31 -22.09 6.34
N LYS A 259 5.05 -21.95 5.23
CA LYS A 259 5.22 -20.67 4.52
C LYS A 259 3.86 -20.10 4.09
N ARG A 260 2.98 -20.93 3.51
CA ARG A 260 1.62 -20.53 3.14
C ARG A 260 0.83 -20.03 4.35
N LEU A 261 0.81 -20.75 5.47
CA LEU A 261 0.09 -20.35 6.68
C LEU A 261 0.53 -18.98 7.21
N VAL A 262 1.83 -18.69 7.15
CA VAL A 262 2.38 -17.38 7.53
C VAL A 262 1.81 -16.28 6.64
N ILE A 263 1.82 -16.48 5.32
CA ILE A 263 1.27 -15.52 4.36
C ILE A 263 -0.22 -15.33 4.59
N PHE A 264 -1.00 -16.41 4.70
CA PHE A 264 -2.43 -16.34 4.99
C PHE A 264 -2.70 -15.55 6.27
N GLY A 265 -1.98 -15.83 7.36
CA GLY A 265 -2.14 -15.10 8.62
C GLY A 265 -1.86 -13.60 8.52
N MET A 266 -0.90 -13.19 7.67
CA MET A 266 -0.61 -11.77 7.43
C MET A 266 -1.76 -11.04 6.74
N PHE A 267 -2.39 -11.68 5.75
CA PHE A 267 -3.50 -11.08 5.02
C PHE A 267 -4.81 -11.12 5.83
N GLU A 268 -5.07 -12.20 6.57
CA GLU A 268 -6.35 -12.43 7.24
C GLU A 268 -6.74 -11.29 8.18
N SER A 269 -5.77 -10.74 8.94
CA SER A 269 -6.02 -9.60 9.82
C SER A 269 -6.52 -8.36 9.06
N LEU A 270 -6.00 -8.08 7.87
CA LEU A 270 -6.41 -6.93 7.07
C LEU A 270 -7.69 -7.23 6.29
N LEU A 271 -7.92 -8.48 5.87
CA LEU A 271 -9.16 -8.90 5.22
C LEU A 271 -10.36 -8.75 6.17
N MET A 272 -10.20 -9.16 7.44
CA MET A 272 -11.20 -8.96 8.47
C MET A 272 -11.49 -7.47 8.70
N GLN A 273 -10.45 -6.62 8.71
CA GLN A 273 -10.64 -5.18 8.83
C GLN A 273 -11.35 -4.61 7.61
N ALA A 274 -10.96 -5.00 6.39
CA ALA A 274 -11.56 -4.51 5.15
C ALA A 274 -13.08 -4.73 5.11
N GLY A 275 -13.59 -5.83 5.68
CA GLY A 275 -15.02 -6.06 5.83
C GLY A 275 -15.77 -6.22 4.49
N ASN A 276 -15.05 -6.53 3.40
CA ASN A 276 -15.62 -6.83 2.10
C ASN A 276 -15.43 -8.33 1.80
N GLU A 277 -16.47 -9.13 2.05
CA GLU A 277 -16.42 -10.59 1.89
C GLU A 277 -16.14 -11.03 0.44
N SER A 278 -16.71 -10.33 -0.54
CA SER A 278 -16.51 -10.62 -1.96
C SER A 278 -15.05 -10.47 -2.36
N LEU A 279 -14.44 -9.33 -2.01
CA LEU A 279 -13.03 -9.06 -2.24
C LEU A 279 -12.14 -10.00 -1.43
N GLY A 280 -12.51 -10.27 -0.18
CA GLY A 280 -11.80 -11.18 0.71
C GLY A 280 -11.66 -12.59 0.11
N ASN A 281 -12.77 -13.12 -0.40
CA ASN A 281 -12.79 -14.42 -1.08
C ASN A 281 -11.89 -14.45 -2.33
N ARG A 282 -11.78 -13.34 -3.08
CA ARG A 282 -10.90 -13.24 -4.25
C ARG A 282 -9.44 -13.23 -3.86
N VAL A 283 -9.07 -12.44 -2.85
CA VAL A 283 -7.71 -12.41 -2.27
C VAL A 283 -7.32 -13.81 -1.78
N GLN A 284 -8.19 -14.49 -1.02
CA GLN A 284 -7.93 -15.85 -0.55
C GLN A 284 -7.72 -16.84 -1.71
N LYS A 285 -8.49 -16.73 -2.80
CA LYS A 285 -8.27 -17.54 -4.01
C LYS A 285 -6.89 -17.29 -4.64
N CYS A 286 -6.40 -16.06 -4.66
CA CYS A 286 -5.05 -15.75 -5.12
C CYS A 286 -3.99 -16.39 -4.22
N LEU A 287 -4.14 -16.24 -2.90
CA LEU A 287 -3.21 -16.82 -1.92
C LEU A 287 -3.13 -18.35 -2.01
N GLN A 288 -4.26 -19.03 -2.28
CA GLN A 288 -4.30 -20.50 -2.47
C GLN A 288 -3.51 -20.97 -3.71
N LYS A 289 -3.34 -20.10 -4.71
CA LYS A 289 -2.64 -20.41 -5.96
C LYS A 289 -1.14 -20.12 -5.91
N ILE A 290 -0.64 -19.52 -4.82
CA ILE A 290 0.78 -19.27 -4.64
C ILE A 290 1.54 -20.60 -4.71
N ARG A 291 2.44 -20.67 -5.68
CA ARG A 291 3.40 -21.78 -5.80
C ARG A 291 4.60 -21.45 -4.91
N MET A 292 4.93 -22.39 -4.03
CA MET A 292 6.10 -22.35 -3.15
C MET A 292 7.18 -23.29 -3.70
#